data_AF-A0A959CCF2-F1
#
_entry.id   AF-A0A959CCF2-F1
#
_cell.length_a   1.000
_cell.length_b   1.000
_cell.length_c   1.000
_cell.angle_alpha   90.00
_cell.angle_beta   90.00
_cell.angle_gamma   90.00
#
_symmetry.space_group_name_H-M   'P 1'
#
loop_
_entity.id
_entity.type
_entity.pdbx_description
1 polymer ?
#
loop_
_entity_poly.entity_id
_entity_poly.type
_entity_poly.pdbx_seq_one_letter_code
_entity_poly.pdbx_strand_id
1 'polypeptide(L)'
;SEESRRRLGEYLAEYYRKNTPEALFSEEKWKKSGENPLRSGAVIAIVLHRDPLESIPEFEEIAAVAMAVQNMWLTCTEAGLGCYWSTPKAALEADAFLGLSPGERCLGFFYMGWYDMPEIPGKRKPVSDKTRWL
;
A
#
# COMPACT_ATOMS: atom_id res chain seq x y z
N SER A 1 14.70 7.96 -0.86
CA SER A 1 15.36 9.03 -0.07
C SER A 1 14.29 9.87 0.63
N GLU A 2 14.68 10.86 1.44
CA GLU A 2 13.72 11.86 1.97
C GLU A 2 12.98 12.58 0.84
N GLU A 3 13.68 12.94 -0.23
CA GLU A 3 13.10 13.56 -1.43
C GLU A 3 12.01 12.68 -2.07
N SER A 4 12.25 11.36 -2.22
CA SER A 4 11.24 10.44 -2.76
C SER A 4 9.96 10.40 -1.91
N ARG A 5 10.11 10.40 -0.57
CA ARG A 5 8.96 10.41 0.36
C ARG A 5 8.21 11.74 0.28
N ARG A 6 8.92 12.86 0.11
CA ARG A 6 8.31 14.18 -0.09
C ARG A 6 7.50 14.26 -1.39
N ARG A 7 8.08 13.80 -2.50
CA ARG A 7 7.37 13.72 -3.79
C ARG A 7 6.11 12.85 -3.72
N LEU A 8 6.16 11.72 -3.00
CA LEU A 8 4.99 10.89 -2.75
C LEU A 8 3.94 11.63 -1.90
N GLY A 9 4.36 12.33 -0.85
CA GLY A 9 3.46 13.16 -0.02
C GLY A 9 2.76 14.25 -0.83
N GLU A 10 3.51 14.99 -1.65
CA GLU A 10 2.97 16.01 -2.54
C GLU A 10 1.94 15.43 -3.51
N TYR A 11 2.27 14.29 -4.14
CA TYR A 11 1.35 13.57 -5.01
C TYR A 11 0.05 13.18 -4.31
N LEU A 12 0.13 12.57 -3.11
CA LEU A 12 -1.05 12.14 -2.36
C LEU A 12 -1.93 13.32 -1.92
N ALA A 13 -1.31 14.40 -1.46
CA ALA A 13 -2.02 15.61 -1.06
C ALA A 13 -2.69 16.29 -2.26
N GLU A 14 -2.00 16.39 -3.39
CA GLU A 14 -2.55 16.96 -4.62
C GLU A 14 -3.69 16.12 -5.18
N TYR A 15 -3.53 14.79 -5.22
CA TYR A 15 -4.57 13.87 -5.64
C TYR A 15 -5.82 14.03 -4.76
N TYR A 16 -5.67 14.09 -3.43
CA TYR A 16 -6.79 14.30 -2.51
C TYR A 16 -7.51 15.61 -2.81
N ARG A 17 -6.76 16.71 -3.00
CA ARG A 17 -7.34 18.03 -3.29
C ARG A 17 -8.09 18.05 -4.62
N LYS A 18 -7.58 17.40 -5.66
CA LYS A 18 -8.20 17.35 -6.99
C LYS A 18 -9.44 16.46 -7.04
N ASN A 19 -9.45 15.36 -6.30
CA ASN A 19 -10.48 14.31 -6.42
C ASN A 19 -11.50 14.31 -5.28
N THR A 20 -11.39 15.24 -4.31
CA THR A 20 -12.37 15.38 -3.24
C THR A 20 -13.28 16.57 -3.53
N PRO A 21 -14.60 16.39 -3.64
CA PRO A 21 -15.55 17.49 -3.75
C PRO A 21 -15.41 18.46 -2.57
N GLU A 22 -15.61 19.75 -2.81
CA GLU A 22 -15.44 20.80 -1.79
C GLU A 22 -16.25 20.53 -0.51
N ALA A 23 -17.49 20.04 -0.66
CA ALA A 23 -18.36 19.68 0.47
C ALA A 23 -17.82 18.53 1.35
N LEU A 24 -16.87 17.73 0.84
CA LEU A 24 -16.25 16.61 1.54
C LEU A 24 -14.77 16.87 1.87
N PHE A 25 -14.26 18.04 1.50
CA PHE A 25 -12.87 18.40 1.70
C PHE A 25 -12.59 18.62 3.19
N SER A 26 -11.48 18.06 3.66
CA SER A 26 -10.97 18.26 5.01
C SER A 26 -9.50 18.64 4.92
N GLU A 27 -9.18 19.82 5.45
CA GLU A 27 -7.80 20.31 5.51
C GLU A 27 -6.89 19.36 6.30
N GLU A 28 -7.43 18.76 7.37
CA GLU A 28 -6.72 17.75 8.16
C GLU A 28 -6.37 16.51 7.34
N LYS A 29 -7.32 15.96 6.56
CA LYS A 29 -7.08 14.80 5.70
C LYS A 29 -6.09 15.13 4.58
N TRP A 30 -6.17 16.33 4.01
CA TRP A 30 -5.21 16.80 3.02
C TRP A 30 -3.78 16.86 3.59
N LYS A 31 -3.59 17.50 4.75
CA LYS A 31 -2.28 17.55 5.43
C LYS A 31 -1.75 16.16 5.77
N LYS A 32 -2.58 15.32 6.40
CA LYS A 32 -2.22 13.93 6.75
C LYS A 32 -1.80 13.12 5.52
N SER A 33 -2.45 13.32 4.37
CA SER A 33 -2.11 12.60 3.14
C SER A 33 -0.69 12.92 2.66
N GLY A 34 -0.24 14.17 2.82
CA GLY A 34 1.13 14.58 2.49
C GLY A 34 2.17 14.20 3.55
N GLU A 35 1.78 14.19 4.83
CA GLU A 35 2.70 13.91 5.94
C GLU A 35 2.96 12.41 6.16
N ASN A 36 1.98 11.54 5.89
CA ASN A 36 2.08 10.11 6.18
C ASN A 36 3.31 9.42 5.56
N PRO A 37 3.68 9.67 4.28
CA PRO A 37 4.92 9.14 3.72
C PRO A 37 6.18 9.59 4.48
N LEU A 38 6.21 10.83 4.97
CA LEU A 38 7.36 11.39 5.68
C LEU A 38 7.53 10.79 7.08
N ARG A 39 6.44 10.33 7.69
CA ARG A 39 6.43 9.64 8.99
C ARG A 39 6.91 8.20 8.90
N SER A 40 7.04 7.64 7.71
CA SER A 40 7.49 6.26 7.49
C SER A 40 8.97 6.21 7.22
N GLY A 41 9.68 5.20 7.71
CA GLY A 41 11.11 5.01 7.42
C GLY A 41 11.37 4.77 5.94
N ALA A 42 10.52 3.98 5.30
CA ALA A 42 10.50 3.76 3.86
C ALA A 42 9.06 3.50 3.35
N VAL A 43 8.88 3.69 2.05
CA VAL A 43 7.63 3.36 1.34
C VAL A 43 7.98 2.67 0.03
N ILE A 44 7.33 1.54 -0.24
CA ILE A 44 7.52 0.73 -1.45
C ILE A 44 6.21 0.73 -2.24
N ALA A 45 6.23 1.09 -3.52
CA ALA A 45 5.09 0.89 -4.40
C ALA A 45 4.95 -0.60 -4.74
N ILE A 46 3.77 -1.17 -4.53
CA ILE A 46 3.47 -2.55 -4.88
C ILE A 46 2.91 -2.52 -6.29
N VAL A 47 3.69 -2.99 -7.26
CA VAL A 47 3.31 -2.95 -8.69
C VAL A 47 3.16 -4.38 -9.20
N LEU A 48 1.99 -4.68 -9.76
CA LEU A 48 1.78 -5.84 -10.60
C LEU A 48 2.37 -5.53 -11.97
N HIS A 49 3.23 -6.41 -12.47
CA HIS A 49 3.68 -6.41 -13.86
C HIS A 49 3.02 -7.61 -14.56
N ARG A 50 1.96 -7.35 -15.32
CA ARG A 50 1.15 -8.40 -15.94
C ARG A 50 1.96 -9.13 -17.01
N ASP A 51 1.91 -10.46 -17.03
CA ASP A 51 2.45 -11.26 -18.15
C ASP A 51 1.83 -10.77 -19.48
N PRO A 52 2.63 -10.26 -20.44
CA PRO A 52 2.12 -9.80 -21.73
C PRO A 52 1.40 -10.87 -22.55
N LEU A 53 1.70 -12.15 -22.30
CA LEU A 53 1.02 -13.28 -22.95
C LEU A 53 -0.24 -13.72 -22.20
N GLU A 54 -0.47 -13.18 -21.01
CA GLU A 54 -1.57 -13.56 -20.11
C GLU A 54 -1.66 -15.08 -19.92
N SER A 55 -0.52 -15.74 -19.74
CA SER A 55 -0.41 -17.21 -19.74
C SER A 55 -1.17 -17.87 -18.59
N ILE A 56 -1.46 -17.12 -17.53
CA ILE A 56 -2.25 -17.53 -16.36
C ILE A 56 -3.33 -16.48 -16.03
N PRO A 57 -4.40 -16.85 -15.32
CA PRO A 57 -5.41 -15.88 -14.86
C PRO A 57 -4.80 -14.73 -14.03
N GLU A 58 -5.31 -13.51 -14.20
CA GLU A 58 -4.81 -12.30 -13.49
C GLU A 58 -4.78 -12.48 -11.96
N PHE A 59 -5.76 -13.20 -11.40
CA PHE A 59 -5.83 -13.40 -9.95
C PHE A 59 -4.63 -14.20 -9.41
N GLU A 60 -4.02 -15.07 -10.22
CA GLU A 60 -2.85 -15.86 -9.81
C GLU A 60 -1.61 -14.96 -9.68
N GLU A 61 -1.44 -14.00 -10.59
CA GLU A 61 -0.37 -13.01 -10.50
C GLU A 61 -0.60 -12.02 -9.37
N ILE A 62 -1.84 -11.57 -9.16
CA ILE A 62 -2.20 -10.75 -7.99
C ILE A 62 -1.90 -11.51 -6.69
N ALA A 63 -2.23 -12.80 -6.62
CA ALA A 63 -1.95 -13.64 -5.47
C ALA A 63 -0.43 -13.77 -5.24
N ALA A 64 0.37 -13.93 -6.30
CA ALA A 64 1.82 -13.96 -6.20
C ALA A 64 2.38 -12.64 -5.62
N VAL A 65 1.90 -11.49 -6.07
CA VAL A 65 2.29 -10.17 -5.51
C VAL A 65 1.86 -10.06 -4.06
N ALA A 66 0.63 -10.47 -3.70
CA ALA A 66 0.15 -10.45 -2.32
C ALA A 66 1.01 -11.32 -1.39
N MET A 67 1.46 -12.48 -1.87
CA MET A 67 2.38 -13.35 -1.13
C MET A 67 3.77 -12.71 -0.96
N ALA A 68 4.28 -12.00 -1.97
CA ALA A 68 5.51 -11.23 -1.84
C ALA A 68 5.38 -10.14 -0.77
N VAL A 69 4.24 -9.43 -0.72
CA VAL A 69 3.96 -8.44 0.34
C VAL A 69 3.87 -9.09 1.71
N GLN A 70 3.22 -10.24 1.84
CA GLN A 70 3.17 -10.98 3.11
C GLN A 70 4.56 -11.43 3.56
N ASN A 71 5.43 -11.86 2.64
CA ASN A 71 6.82 -12.20 2.96
C ASN A 71 7.59 -10.97 3.48
N MET A 72 7.43 -9.80 2.85
CA MET A 72 8.01 -8.55 3.37
C MET A 72 7.49 -8.22 4.77
N TRP A 73 6.21 -8.48 5.04
CA TRP A 73 5.59 -8.25 6.34
C TRP A 73 6.22 -9.11 7.45
N LEU A 74 6.44 -10.39 7.16
CA LEU A 74 7.12 -11.32 8.07
C LEU A 74 8.57 -10.86 8.34
N THR A 75 9.30 -10.48 7.29
CA THR A 75 10.67 -9.95 7.42
C THR A 75 10.71 -8.66 8.25
N CYS A 76 9.76 -7.74 8.04
CA CYS A 76 9.66 -6.54 8.86
C CYS A 76 9.44 -6.89 10.33
N THR A 77 8.54 -7.83 10.62
CA THR A 77 8.24 -8.27 11.98
C THR A 77 9.49 -8.83 12.67
N GLU A 78 10.22 -9.71 12.00
CA GLU A 78 11.47 -10.28 12.52
C GLU A 78 12.54 -9.20 12.76
N ALA A 79 12.60 -8.18 11.90
CA ALA A 79 13.52 -7.05 12.04
C ALA A 79 13.09 -6.00 13.08
N GLY A 80 11.97 -6.21 13.79
CA GLY A 80 11.42 -5.22 14.74
C GLY A 80 10.84 -3.97 14.06
N LEU A 81 10.48 -4.07 12.78
CA LEU A 81 9.87 -3.00 12.00
C LEU A 81 8.35 -3.18 11.93
N GLY A 82 7.64 -2.07 12.06
CA GLY A 82 6.21 -1.98 11.80
C GLY A 82 6.00 -1.73 10.32
N CYS A 83 4.94 -2.30 9.76
CA CYS A 83 4.59 -2.07 8.36
C CYS A 83 3.08 -2.11 8.11
N TYR A 84 2.67 -1.54 6.97
CA TYR A 84 1.27 -1.38 6.58
C TYR A 84 1.12 -1.26 5.06
N TRP A 85 0.28 -2.10 4.46
CA TRP A 85 -0.16 -1.98 3.07
C TRP A 85 -1.41 -1.10 2.98
N SER A 86 -1.25 0.07 2.34
CA SER A 86 -2.33 1.02 2.07
C SER A 86 -2.76 0.98 0.61
N THR A 87 -4.08 0.98 0.36
CA THR A 87 -4.67 0.95 -0.99
C THR A 87 -5.62 2.14 -1.25
N PRO A 88 -5.19 3.41 -1.05
CA PRO A 88 -6.03 4.55 -1.39
C PRO A 88 -6.21 4.64 -2.91
N LYS A 89 -7.28 5.29 -3.38
CA LYS A 89 -7.49 5.52 -4.82
C LYS A 89 -6.29 6.17 -5.51
N ALA A 90 -5.64 7.13 -4.82
CA ALA A 90 -4.39 7.73 -5.28
C ALA A 90 -3.29 6.69 -5.58
N ALA A 91 -3.19 5.61 -4.81
CA ALA A 91 -2.22 4.56 -5.11
C ALA A 91 -2.65 3.75 -6.34
N LEU A 92 -3.93 3.43 -6.47
CA LEU A 92 -4.48 2.63 -7.56
C LEU A 92 -4.51 3.36 -8.91
N GLU A 93 -4.38 4.69 -8.89
CA GLU A 93 -4.34 5.58 -10.06
C GLU A 93 -2.98 6.32 -10.17
N ALA A 94 -1.92 5.68 -9.67
CA ALA A 94 -0.57 6.26 -9.60
C ALA A 94 0.27 6.06 -10.86
N ASP A 95 -0.30 5.56 -11.97
CA ASP A 95 0.46 5.13 -13.16
C ASP A 95 1.39 6.22 -13.68
N ALA A 96 0.87 7.44 -13.87
CA ALA A 96 1.64 8.58 -14.35
C ALA A 96 2.68 9.08 -13.32
N PHE A 97 2.37 8.99 -12.03
CA PHE A 97 3.28 9.42 -10.96
C PHE A 97 4.48 8.47 -10.83
N LEU A 98 4.22 7.17 -10.93
CA LEU A 98 5.22 6.11 -10.83
C LEU A 98 5.94 5.85 -12.16
N GLY A 99 5.40 6.34 -13.29
CA GLY A 99 5.95 6.09 -14.62
C GLY A 99 5.75 4.64 -15.07
N LEU A 100 4.59 4.05 -14.73
CA LEU A 100 4.28 2.67 -15.05
C LEU A 100 4.08 2.46 -16.55
N SER A 101 4.52 1.31 -17.04
CA SER A 101 4.35 0.87 -18.43
C SER A 101 2.95 0.29 -18.67
N PRO A 102 2.50 0.17 -19.93
CA PRO A 102 1.30 -0.60 -20.25
C PRO A 102 1.39 -2.02 -19.69
N GLY A 103 0.34 -2.49 -19.02
CA GLY A 103 0.33 -3.80 -18.35
C GLY A 103 0.82 -3.78 -16.90
N GLU A 104 1.38 -2.66 -16.42
CA GLU A 104 1.68 -2.48 -15.01
C GLU A 104 0.51 -1.81 -14.28
N ARG A 105 0.32 -2.18 -13.01
CA ARG A 105 -0.68 -1.55 -12.13
C ARG A 105 -0.16 -1.47 -10.71
N CYS A 106 -0.29 -0.31 -10.09
CA CYS A 106 -0.04 -0.17 -8.66
C CYS A 106 -1.19 -0.78 -7.84
N LEU A 107 -0.87 -1.73 -6.96
CA LEU A 107 -1.79 -2.37 -6.03
C LEU A 107 -1.78 -1.71 -4.63
N GLY A 108 -0.98 -0.66 -4.44
CA GLY A 108 -0.89 0.08 -3.17
C GLY A 108 0.53 0.44 -2.78
N PHE A 109 0.66 1.03 -1.59
CA PHE A 109 1.94 1.39 -0.99
C PHE A 109 2.17 0.59 0.28
N PHE A 110 3.36 -0.01 0.41
CA PHE A 110 3.84 -0.68 1.60
C PHE A 110 4.69 0.31 2.42
N TYR A 111 4.13 0.80 3.51
CA TYR A 111 4.81 1.68 4.46
C TYR A 111 5.54 0.83 5.50
N MET A 112 6.76 1.20 5.86
CA MET A 112 7.52 0.51 6.91
C MET A 112 8.42 1.46 7.70
N GLY A 113 8.72 1.10 8.95
CA GLY A 113 9.64 1.84 9.80
C GLY A 113 9.68 1.31 11.23
N TRP A 114 10.62 1.82 12.01
CA TRP A 114 10.62 1.62 13.46
C TRP A 114 9.39 2.28 14.07
N TYR A 115 8.85 1.63 15.09
CA TYR A 115 7.66 2.07 15.79
C TYR A 115 7.86 1.88 17.28
N ASP A 116 7.16 2.69 18.07
CA ASP A 116 7.11 2.61 19.51
C ASP A 116 5.63 2.56 19.91
N MET A 117 5.05 1.36 19.75
CA MET A 117 3.68 1.08 20.18
C MET A 117 3.67 -0.18 21.02
N PRO A 118 2.77 -0.27 22.02
CA PRO A 118 2.60 -1.49 22.78
C PRO A 118 2.16 -2.63 21.86
N GLU A 119 2.44 -3.86 22.27
CA GLU A 119 1.95 -5.04 21.57
C GLU A 119 0.42 -5.07 21.63
N ILE A 120 -0.23 -5.04 20.46
CA ILE A 120 -1.68 -5.11 20.35
C ILE A 120 -2.06 -6.53 19.95
N PRO A 121 -2.66 -7.34 20.84
CA PRO A 121 -2.99 -8.72 20.51
C PRO A 121 -3.98 -8.77 19.35
N GLY A 122 -3.63 -9.58 18.35
CA GLY A 122 -4.47 -9.80 17.18
C GLY A 122 -5.79 -10.45 17.56
N LYS A 123 -6.91 -9.87 17.12
CA LYS A 123 -8.22 -10.52 17.23
C LYS A 123 -8.38 -11.48 16.05
N ARG A 124 -8.53 -12.78 16.33
CA ARG A 124 -8.79 -13.83 15.33
C ARG A 124 -9.98 -14.66 15.78
N LYS A 125 -10.84 -15.04 14.83
CA LYS A 125 -11.90 -16.03 15.05
C LYS A 125 -11.35 -17.44 14.81
N PRO A 126 -11.99 -18.48 15.37
CA PRO A 126 -11.63 -19.86 15.07
C PRO A 126 -11.55 -20.13 13.57
N VAL A 127 -10.58 -20.95 13.15
CA VAL A 127 -10.41 -21.34 11.74
C VAL A 127 -11.65 -22.06 11.21
N SER A 128 -12.33 -22.82 12.09
CA SER A 128 -13.58 -23.52 11.80
C SER A 128 -14.69 -22.61 11.29
N ASP A 129 -14.70 -21.32 11.67
CA ASP A 129 -15.69 -20.35 11.19
C ASP A 129 -15.50 -20.00 9.71
N LYS A 130 -14.34 -20.35 9.13
CA LYS A 130 -13.93 -19.99 7.76
C LYS A 130 -13.61 -21.21 6.88
N THR A 131 -13.70 -22.42 7.40
CA THR A 131 -13.34 -23.65 6.68
C THR A 131 -14.49 -24.63 6.62
N ARG A 132 -14.69 -25.24 5.46
CA ARG A 132 -15.56 -26.41 5.27
C ARG A 132 -14.75 -27.50 4.60
N TRP A 133 -14.69 -28.67 5.23
CA TRP A 133 -14.08 -29.86 4.65
C TRP A 133 -15.02 -30.45 3.59
N LEU A 134 -14.43 -30.95 2.51
CA LEU A 134 -15.11 -31.67 1.43
C LEU A 134 -14.68 -33.13 1.45
#